data_AF-A0AAU8SUA6-F1
#
_entry.id   AF-A0AAU8SUA6-F1
#
_cell.length_a   1.000
_cell.length_b   1.000
_cell.length_c   1.000
_cell.angle_alpha   90.00
_cell.angle_beta   90.00
_cell.angle_gamma   90.00
#
_symmetry.space_group_name_H-M   'P 1'
#
loop_
_entity.id
_entity.type
_entity.pdbx_description
1 polymer ?
#
loop_
_entity_poly.entity_id
_entity_poly.type
_entity_poly.pdbx_seq_one_letter_code
_entity_poly.pdbx_strand_id
1 'polypeptide(L)'
;MTSSDGLTSPARLLRLASCVIAIVFAIFLNMLGSLVIRDMAFAPRGGPPTIEQFVDAPAKAQLDSARRDLQLQRDALDEKADTMEVARGRAAKEYADEKESFRNWLATRSVTGDSERDPDILARTRKLDALQAVTINWQHQIDAIGDQQRTLASRKAQLDARIADVDAVAERRLNEATRHYELQVFGLRLALTLPILLVAIWLFIRYRRARYWPFVYGFGLFALSAFFIELVPYLPNFGGYVRVLVGIALTVFAGLYMMKTFRRYAERKRLELQQDQGERARAIGYEKAVRSLGKKRCPSCEKQWNLGGDDSTFCVHCGLRLFNVCGCGGRNFFFFPHCHQCGTAQGNEPAAASE
;
A
#
# COMPACT_ATOMS: atom_id res chain seq x y z
N MET A 1 36.01 -5.42 -16.87
CA MET A 1 35.41 -6.06 -15.68
C MET A 1 35.66 -7.53 -15.83
N THR A 2 36.44 -8.06 -14.91
CA THR A 2 37.09 -9.38 -14.87
C THR A 2 36.16 -10.49 -15.33
N SER A 3 36.56 -11.18 -16.40
CA SER A 3 35.97 -12.42 -16.88
C SER A 3 35.83 -13.41 -15.72
N SER A 4 34.60 -13.67 -15.31
CA SER A 4 34.27 -14.62 -14.26
C SER A 4 34.16 -16.02 -14.84
N ASP A 5 35.24 -16.56 -15.40
CA ASP A 5 35.25 -17.91 -15.97
C ASP A 5 36.59 -18.56 -15.66
N GLY A 6 36.58 -19.43 -14.65
CA GLY A 6 37.75 -20.18 -14.17
C GLY A 6 37.66 -20.66 -12.71
N LEU A 7 36.58 -20.36 -11.99
CA LEU A 7 36.40 -20.80 -10.60
C LEU A 7 35.51 -22.05 -10.55
N THR A 8 36.12 -23.16 -10.10
CA THR A 8 35.53 -24.47 -9.81
C THR A 8 34.21 -24.36 -9.04
N SER A 9 33.27 -25.30 -9.21
CA SER A 9 31.96 -25.34 -8.52
C SER A 9 31.96 -24.92 -7.03
N PRO A 10 32.97 -25.25 -6.18
CA PRO A 10 33.05 -24.76 -4.79
C PRO A 10 33.12 -23.24 -4.64
N ALA A 11 33.81 -22.54 -5.55
CA ALA A 11 33.96 -21.08 -5.44
C ALA A 11 32.68 -20.31 -5.79
N ARG A 12 31.80 -20.87 -6.65
CA ARG A 12 30.46 -20.29 -6.87
C ARG A 12 29.56 -20.51 -5.65
N LEU A 13 29.65 -21.68 -5.02
CA LEU A 13 28.95 -22.01 -3.78
C LEU A 13 29.40 -21.08 -2.64
N LEU A 14 30.69 -20.83 -2.49
CA LEU A 14 31.23 -19.89 -1.50
C LEU A 14 30.69 -18.46 -1.73
N ARG A 15 30.62 -18.02 -2.99
CA ARG A 15 30.10 -16.69 -3.36
C ARG A 15 28.60 -16.56 -3.09
N LEU A 16 27.83 -17.62 -3.36
CA LEU A 16 26.40 -17.70 -3.04
C LEU A 16 26.18 -17.71 -1.52
N ALA A 17 26.90 -18.55 -0.78
CA ALA A 17 26.84 -18.60 0.68
C ALA A 17 27.17 -17.23 1.30
N SER A 18 28.21 -16.56 0.79
CA SER A 18 28.58 -15.20 1.22
C SER A 18 27.48 -14.17 0.94
N CYS A 19 26.77 -14.29 -0.19
CA CYS A 19 25.62 -13.44 -0.50
C CYS A 19 24.46 -13.67 0.47
N VAL A 20 24.16 -14.93 0.78
CA VAL A 20 23.13 -15.29 1.77
C VAL A 20 23.49 -14.72 3.15
N ILE A 21 24.74 -14.87 3.59
CA ILE A 21 25.22 -14.29 4.86
C ILE A 21 25.04 -12.78 4.87
N ALA A 22 25.36 -12.09 3.78
CA ALA A 22 25.17 -10.64 3.67
C ALA A 22 23.70 -10.22 3.78
N ILE A 23 22.78 -10.97 3.14
CA ILE A 23 21.33 -10.72 3.22
C ILE A 23 20.82 -10.97 4.65
N VAL A 24 21.18 -12.10 5.25
CA VAL A 24 20.77 -12.43 6.64
C VAL A 24 21.30 -11.38 7.62
N PHE A 25 22.55 -10.96 7.48
CA PHE A 25 23.14 -9.89 8.27
C PHE A 25 22.37 -8.57 8.12
N ALA A 26 21.99 -8.19 6.90
CA ALA A 26 21.18 -7.00 6.64
C ALA A 26 19.78 -7.10 7.28
N ILE A 27 19.15 -8.29 7.26
CA ILE A 27 17.84 -8.53 7.90
C ILE A 27 17.93 -8.32 9.42
N PHE A 28 18.96 -8.88 10.08
CA PHE A 28 19.14 -8.69 11.51
C PHE A 28 19.39 -7.23 11.89
N LEU A 29 20.18 -6.50 11.09
CA LEU A 29 20.40 -5.07 11.31
C LEU A 29 19.11 -4.25 11.10
N ASN A 30 18.31 -4.58 10.08
CA ASN A 30 16.98 -3.96 9.89
C ASN A 30 16.04 -4.25 11.08
N MET A 31 16.05 -5.48 11.59
CA MET A 31 15.23 -5.84 12.75
C MET A 31 15.65 -5.07 14.00
N LEU A 32 16.96 -4.94 14.23
CA LEU A 32 17.52 -4.14 15.32
C LEU A 32 17.16 -2.66 15.16
N GLY A 33 17.30 -2.10 13.95
CA GLY A 33 16.88 -0.74 13.62
C GLY A 33 15.42 -0.49 13.98
N SER A 34 14.54 -1.42 13.57
CA SER A 34 13.10 -1.30 13.85
C SER A 34 12.75 -1.28 15.33
N LEU A 35 13.54 -1.94 16.18
CA LEU A 35 13.37 -1.90 17.64
C LEU A 35 13.77 -0.52 18.19
N VAL A 36 14.94 -0.03 17.80
CA VAL A 36 15.43 1.29 18.22
C VAL A 36 14.47 2.40 17.82
N ILE A 37 13.88 2.32 16.62
CA ILE A 37 12.94 3.34 16.13
C ILE A 37 11.58 3.29 16.86
N ARG A 38 11.14 2.11 17.29
CA ARG A 38 9.94 1.97 18.12
C ARG A 38 10.11 2.66 19.47
N ASP A 39 11.29 2.52 20.07
CA ASP A 39 11.62 3.22 21.33
C ASP A 39 11.76 4.72 21.12
N MET A 40 12.23 5.17 19.95
CA MET A 40 12.28 6.60 19.60
C MET A 40 10.91 7.27 19.47
N ALA A 41 9.82 6.51 19.32
CA ALA A 41 8.47 7.09 19.36
C ALA A 41 8.15 7.70 20.73
N PHE A 42 8.80 7.24 21.81
CA PHE A 42 8.59 7.78 23.15
C PHE A 42 9.66 8.80 23.57
N ALA A 43 10.60 9.13 22.69
CA ALA A 43 11.69 10.07 22.98
C ALA A 43 11.22 11.53 23.15
N PRO A 44 10.22 12.04 22.41
CA PRO A 44 9.64 13.35 22.68
C PRO A 44 8.86 13.33 24.00
N ARG A 45 9.12 14.30 24.89
CA ARG A 45 8.44 14.43 26.18
C ARG A 45 6.92 14.56 25.97
N GLY A 46 6.15 13.58 26.44
CA GLY A 46 4.68 13.58 26.39
C GLY A 46 4.04 12.49 25.54
N GLY A 47 4.84 11.71 24.78
CA GLY A 47 4.31 10.66 23.91
C GLY A 47 3.50 11.24 22.73
N PRO A 48 2.72 10.42 22.02
CA PRO A 48 1.85 10.91 20.95
C PRO A 48 0.82 11.90 21.55
N PRO A 49 0.64 13.09 20.94
CA PRO A 49 -0.34 14.06 21.42
C PRO A 49 -1.74 13.45 21.34
N THR A 50 -2.50 13.52 22.43
CA THR A 50 -3.87 13.01 22.50
C THR A 50 -4.86 14.15 22.63
N ILE A 51 -6.08 13.95 22.14
CA ILE A 51 -7.11 15.00 22.11
C ILE A 51 -7.48 15.49 23.51
N GLU A 52 -7.38 14.62 24.53
CA GLU A 52 -7.72 14.97 25.92
C GLU A 52 -6.77 16.03 26.50
N GLN A 53 -5.56 16.19 25.94
CA GLN A 53 -4.61 17.22 26.35
C GLN A 53 -4.97 18.61 25.83
N PHE A 54 -5.81 18.70 24.80
CA PHE A 54 -6.19 19.96 24.12
C PHE A 54 -7.65 20.35 24.33
N VAL A 55 -8.45 19.46 24.92
CA VAL A 55 -9.84 19.72 25.29
C VAL A 55 -9.91 20.08 26.77
N ASP A 56 -10.54 21.21 27.07
CA ASP A 56 -10.90 21.57 28.44
C ASP A 56 -12.02 20.62 28.93
N ALA A 57 -11.62 19.48 29.51
CA ALA A 57 -12.52 18.46 30.05
C ALA A 57 -13.68 19.02 30.90
N PRO A 58 -13.49 19.98 31.84
CA PRO A 58 -14.60 20.53 32.60
C PRO A 58 -15.56 21.39 31.75
N ALA A 59 -15.04 22.13 30.76
CA ALA A 59 -15.88 22.95 29.89
C ALA A 59 -16.71 22.09 28.93
N LYS A 60 -16.13 21.02 28.38
CA LYS A 60 -16.86 20.05 27.54
C LYS A 60 -17.94 19.32 28.34
N ALA A 61 -17.63 18.90 29.57
CA ALA A 61 -18.60 18.25 30.45
C ALA A 61 -19.82 19.14 30.75
N GLN A 62 -19.62 20.46 30.89
CA GLN A 62 -20.71 21.44 31.08
C GLN A 62 -21.58 21.62 29.83
N LEU A 63 -20.98 21.65 28.65
CA LEU A 63 -21.72 21.72 27.39
C LEU A 63 -22.53 20.44 27.15
N ASP A 64 -21.94 19.28 27.45
CA ASP A 64 -22.62 17.99 27.36
C ASP A 64 -23.76 17.86 28.36
N SER A 65 -23.64 18.39 29.58
CA SER A 65 -24.76 18.44 30.53
C SER A 65 -25.87 19.36 30.04
N ALA A 66 -25.54 20.56 29.54
CA ALA A 66 -26.55 21.47 28.98
C ALA A 66 -27.29 20.85 27.79
N ARG A 67 -26.60 20.04 26.97
CA ARG A 67 -27.19 19.30 25.86
C ARG A 67 -28.17 18.24 26.34
N ARG A 68 -27.82 17.50 27.41
CA ARG A 68 -28.71 16.53 28.05
C ARG A 68 -29.93 17.20 28.67
N ASP A 69 -29.78 18.35 29.31
CA ASP A 69 -30.91 19.07 29.91
C ASP A 69 -31.91 19.56 28.85
N LEU A 70 -31.42 20.12 27.73
CA LEU A 70 -32.28 20.49 26.59
C LEU A 70 -32.97 19.28 25.95
N GLN A 71 -32.29 18.14 25.91
CA GLN A 71 -32.83 16.89 25.40
C GLN A 71 -33.98 16.40 26.30
N LEU A 72 -33.78 16.38 27.62
CA LEU A 72 -34.83 16.01 28.57
C LEU A 72 -36.05 16.93 28.50
N GLN A 73 -35.83 18.25 28.34
CA GLN A 73 -36.93 19.20 28.16
C GLN A 73 -37.73 18.94 26.89
N ARG A 74 -37.05 18.60 25.79
CA ARG A 74 -37.70 18.26 24.53
C ARG A 74 -38.50 16.96 24.66
N ASP A 75 -37.91 15.92 25.22
CA ASP A 75 -38.56 14.61 25.36
C ASP A 75 -39.81 14.73 26.27
N ALA A 76 -39.78 15.59 27.30
CA ALA A 76 -40.96 15.90 28.13
C ALA A 76 -42.05 16.72 27.41
N LEU A 77 -41.68 17.56 26.42
CA LEU A 77 -42.65 18.24 25.57
C LEU A 77 -43.24 17.31 24.52
N ASP A 78 -42.44 16.38 23.99
CA ASP A 78 -42.89 15.37 23.03
C ASP A 78 -43.93 14.45 23.67
N GLU A 79 -43.68 13.97 24.90
CA GLU A 79 -44.67 13.19 25.66
C GLU A 79 -45.98 13.96 25.88
N LYS A 80 -45.88 15.26 26.23
CA LYS A 80 -47.08 16.11 26.37
C LYS A 80 -47.81 16.26 25.04
N ALA A 81 -47.10 16.52 23.94
CA ALA A 81 -47.69 16.63 22.61
C ALA A 81 -48.45 15.35 22.24
N ASP A 82 -47.86 14.18 22.48
CA ASP A 82 -48.49 12.88 22.21
C ASP A 82 -49.78 12.69 23.00
N THR A 83 -49.80 13.04 24.29
CA THR A 83 -51.03 12.95 25.10
C THR A 83 -52.14 13.87 24.59
N MET A 84 -51.79 15.08 24.14
CA MET A 84 -52.74 16.04 23.57
C MET A 84 -53.23 15.61 22.19
N GLU A 85 -52.37 15.01 21.37
CA GLU A 85 -52.70 14.45 20.06
C GLU A 85 -53.74 13.33 20.19
N VAL A 86 -53.59 12.45 21.19
CA VAL A 86 -54.57 11.43 21.53
C VAL A 86 -55.89 12.04 22.00
N ALA A 87 -55.86 13.08 22.83
CA ALA A 87 -57.07 13.79 23.28
C ALA A 87 -57.82 14.47 22.11
N ARG A 88 -57.06 15.12 21.20
CA ARG A 88 -57.60 15.68 19.95
C ARG A 88 -58.23 14.59 19.09
N GLY A 89 -57.57 13.45 18.94
CA GLY A 89 -58.07 12.30 18.19
C GLY A 89 -59.41 11.78 18.71
N ARG A 90 -59.60 11.71 20.04
CA ARG A 90 -60.88 11.34 20.65
C ARG A 90 -61.96 12.38 20.39
N ALA A 91 -61.65 13.68 20.56
CA ALA A 91 -62.60 14.77 20.30
C ALA A 91 -63.01 14.84 18.82
N ALA A 92 -62.06 14.64 17.91
CA ALA A 92 -62.31 14.60 16.47
C ALA A 92 -63.18 13.41 16.06
N LYS A 93 -62.98 12.25 16.70
CA LYS A 93 -63.84 11.07 16.50
C LYS A 93 -65.27 11.33 16.98
N GLU A 94 -65.44 11.87 18.18
CA GLU A 94 -66.76 12.23 18.72
C GLU A 94 -67.49 13.22 17.79
N TYR A 95 -66.77 14.23 17.29
CA TYR A 95 -67.31 15.17 16.31
C TYR A 95 -67.71 14.49 15.00
N ALA A 96 -66.91 13.53 14.50
CA ALA A 96 -67.23 12.79 13.28
C ALA A 96 -68.44 11.86 13.46
N ASP A 97 -68.51 11.14 14.58
CA ASP A 97 -69.60 10.23 14.92
C ASP A 97 -70.92 11.01 15.08
N GLU A 98 -70.91 12.18 15.75
CA GLU A 98 -72.07 13.06 15.88
C GLU A 98 -72.47 13.70 14.53
N LYS A 99 -71.50 14.06 13.68
CA LYS A 99 -71.78 14.57 12.34
C LYS A 99 -72.42 13.51 11.45
N GLU A 100 -71.99 12.26 11.54
CA GLU A 100 -72.60 11.14 10.83
C GLU A 100 -74.00 10.82 11.36
N SER A 101 -74.17 10.79 12.67
CA SER A 101 -75.49 10.66 13.32
C SER A 101 -76.46 11.75 12.87
N PHE A 102 -76.00 13.01 12.82
CA PHE A 102 -76.79 14.13 12.33
C PHE A 102 -77.15 13.98 10.85
N ARG A 103 -76.21 13.53 10.00
CA ARG A 103 -76.47 13.25 8.58
C ARG A 103 -77.50 12.13 8.39
N ASN A 104 -77.39 11.05 9.16
CA ASN A 104 -78.34 9.93 9.11
C ASN A 104 -79.73 10.37 9.56
N TRP A 105 -79.81 11.17 10.62
CA TRP A 105 -81.06 11.77 11.09
C TRP A 105 -81.70 12.67 10.03
N LEU A 106 -80.93 13.54 9.37
CA LEU A 106 -81.40 14.36 8.26
C LEU A 106 -81.94 13.51 7.10
N ALA A 107 -81.25 12.42 6.75
CA ALA A 107 -81.64 11.52 5.66
C ALA A 107 -82.93 10.73 5.96
N THR A 108 -83.15 10.28 7.19
CA THR A 108 -84.41 9.62 7.59
C THR A 108 -85.58 10.62 7.62
N ARG A 109 -85.33 11.87 8.02
CA ARG A 109 -86.36 12.90 8.16
C ARG A 109 -86.71 13.61 6.86
N SER A 110 -85.77 13.77 5.93
CA SER A 110 -86.04 14.31 4.58
C SER A 110 -87.04 13.46 3.78
N VAL A 111 -87.28 12.22 4.20
CA VAL A 111 -88.29 11.31 3.64
C VAL A 111 -89.69 11.54 4.25
N THR A 112 -89.81 12.22 5.40
CA THR A 112 -91.05 12.31 6.20
C THR A 112 -91.64 13.72 6.40
N GLY A 113 -91.00 14.79 5.91
CA GLY A 113 -91.67 16.09 5.69
C GLY A 113 -91.13 17.30 6.49
N ASP A 114 -91.32 18.47 5.85
CA ASP A 114 -91.04 19.87 6.19
C ASP A 114 -89.77 20.23 6.99
N SER A 115 -88.75 20.74 6.28
CA SER A 115 -87.37 20.90 6.76
C SER A 115 -86.95 22.33 7.11
N GLU A 116 -87.80 23.34 6.91
CA GLU A 116 -87.33 24.74 6.87
C GLU A 116 -87.32 25.51 8.21
N ARG A 117 -88.04 25.09 9.26
CA ARG A 117 -88.03 25.80 10.57
C ARG A 117 -88.23 24.87 11.77
N ASP A 118 -87.19 24.11 12.12
CA ASP A 118 -87.23 23.20 13.26
C ASP A 118 -86.23 23.60 14.37
N PRO A 119 -86.69 23.84 15.63
CA PRO A 119 -85.80 24.08 16.77
C PRO A 119 -84.79 22.94 17.02
N ASP A 120 -85.09 21.71 16.58
CA ASP A 120 -84.21 20.54 16.74
C ASP A 120 -82.94 20.63 15.88
N ILE A 121 -83.02 21.24 14.70
CA ILE A 121 -81.85 21.46 13.83
C ILE A 121 -80.89 22.42 14.52
N LEU A 122 -81.41 23.53 15.06
CA LEU A 122 -80.60 24.51 15.78
C LEU A 122 -79.92 23.90 17.01
N ALA A 123 -80.62 23.05 17.76
CA ALA A 123 -80.04 22.36 18.92
C ALA A 123 -78.88 21.42 18.52
N ARG A 124 -79.04 20.65 17.44
CA ARG A 124 -78.00 19.74 16.94
C ARG A 124 -76.82 20.46 16.29
N THR A 125 -77.07 21.56 15.56
CA THR A 125 -76.01 22.44 15.04
C THR A 125 -75.18 23.02 16.18
N ARG A 126 -75.82 23.55 17.23
CA ARG A 126 -75.10 24.05 18.43
C ARG A 126 -74.25 22.97 19.10
N LYS A 127 -74.73 21.72 19.14
CA LYS A 127 -73.95 20.59 19.68
C LYS A 127 -72.71 20.31 18.82
N LEU A 128 -72.85 20.33 17.49
CA LEU A 128 -71.71 20.17 16.57
C LEU A 128 -70.71 21.33 16.69
N ASP A 129 -71.19 22.57 16.78
CA ASP A 129 -70.33 23.75 16.97
C ASP A 129 -69.54 23.65 18.28
N ALA A 130 -70.17 23.17 19.36
CA ALA A 130 -69.50 22.95 20.64
C ALA A 130 -68.39 21.88 20.54
N LEU A 131 -68.65 20.76 19.86
CA LEU A 131 -67.64 19.71 19.63
C LEU A 131 -66.51 20.16 18.71
N GLN A 132 -66.82 20.97 17.68
CA GLN A 132 -65.84 21.58 16.80
C GLN A 132 -64.94 22.56 17.57
N ALA A 133 -65.51 23.39 18.46
CA ALA A 133 -64.75 24.30 19.30
C ALA A 133 -63.77 23.56 20.22
N VAL A 134 -64.17 22.41 20.79
CA VAL A 134 -63.27 21.56 21.59
C VAL A 134 -62.10 21.04 20.75
N THR A 135 -62.34 20.60 19.52
CA THR A 135 -61.29 20.12 18.61
C THR A 135 -60.29 21.23 18.24
N ILE A 136 -60.80 22.42 17.93
CA ILE A 136 -59.96 23.61 17.63
C ILE A 136 -59.15 24.02 18.86
N ASN A 137 -59.73 23.99 20.06
CA ASN A 137 -59.01 24.29 21.29
C ASN A 137 -57.84 23.32 21.56
N TRP A 138 -58.04 22.02 21.29
CA TRP A 138 -56.94 21.05 21.36
C TRP A 138 -55.86 21.32 20.32
N GLN A 139 -56.24 21.71 19.09
CA GLN A 139 -55.28 22.08 18.05
C GLN A 139 -54.42 23.28 18.46
N HIS A 140 -55.02 24.35 19.00
CA HIS A 140 -54.27 25.50 19.50
C HIS A 140 -53.29 25.15 20.61
N GLN A 141 -53.63 24.21 21.50
CA GLN A 141 -52.72 23.74 22.54
C GLN A 141 -51.53 22.95 21.96
N ILE A 142 -51.77 22.11 20.95
CA ILE A 142 -50.71 21.39 20.23
C ILE A 142 -49.79 22.37 19.49
N ASP A 143 -50.35 23.36 18.81
CA ASP A 143 -49.58 24.37 18.08
C ASP A 143 -48.67 25.18 19.03
N ALA A 144 -49.16 25.52 20.22
CA ALA A 144 -48.38 26.20 21.26
C ALA A 144 -47.20 25.35 21.76
N ILE A 145 -47.37 24.03 21.91
CA ILE A 145 -46.26 23.12 22.23
C ILE A 145 -45.26 23.05 21.07
N GLY A 146 -45.75 23.03 19.83
CA GLY A 146 -44.92 23.06 18.63
C GLY A 146 -44.02 24.30 18.56
N ASP A 147 -44.51 25.47 18.98
CA ASP A 147 -43.70 26.70 19.08
C ASP A 147 -42.61 26.60 20.15
N GLN A 148 -42.91 25.94 21.29
CA GLN A 148 -41.92 25.67 22.34
C GLN A 148 -40.84 24.71 21.85
N GLN A 149 -41.21 23.64 21.14
CA GLN A 149 -40.26 22.69 20.52
C GLN A 149 -39.35 23.39 19.50
N ARG A 150 -39.87 24.27 18.64
CA ARG A 150 -39.06 25.06 17.70
C ARG A 150 -38.05 25.95 18.41
N THR A 151 -38.44 26.56 19.53
CA THR A 151 -37.55 27.38 20.35
C THR A 151 -36.45 26.54 21.03
N LEU A 152 -36.77 25.34 21.50
CA LEU A 152 -35.76 24.41 22.03
C LEU A 152 -34.83 23.90 20.94
N ALA A 153 -35.34 23.61 19.75
CA ALA A 153 -34.56 23.18 18.60
C ALA A 153 -33.53 24.24 18.18
N SER A 154 -33.90 25.52 18.17
CA SER A 154 -32.96 26.61 17.86
C SER A 154 -31.88 26.75 18.94
N ARG A 155 -32.24 26.63 20.23
CA ARG A 155 -31.27 26.61 21.34
C ARG A 155 -30.31 25.43 21.25
N LYS A 156 -30.83 24.24 20.92
CA LYS A 156 -30.01 23.04 20.70
C LYS A 156 -29.05 23.22 19.54
N ALA A 157 -29.51 23.76 18.41
CA ALA A 157 -28.65 24.04 17.26
C ALA A 157 -27.53 25.03 17.60
N GLN A 158 -27.82 26.08 18.38
CA GLN A 158 -26.81 27.03 18.85
C GLN A 158 -25.79 26.37 19.80
N LEU A 159 -26.25 25.48 20.68
CA LEU A 159 -25.36 24.75 21.58
C LEU A 159 -24.48 23.75 20.83
N ASP A 160 -25.04 23.00 19.89
CA ASP A 160 -24.32 22.05 19.04
C ASP A 160 -23.26 22.79 18.18
N ALA A 161 -23.57 24.00 17.68
CA ALA A 161 -22.60 24.85 16.99
C ALA A 161 -21.43 25.27 17.91
N ARG A 162 -21.70 25.66 19.16
CA ARG A 162 -20.65 25.99 20.14
C ARG A 162 -19.77 24.79 20.47
N ILE A 163 -20.36 23.60 20.60
CA ILE A 163 -19.60 22.36 20.82
C ILE A 163 -18.67 22.10 19.63
N ALA A 164 -19.19 22.23 18.40
CA ALA A 164 -18.39 22.07 17.19
C ALA A 164 -17.25 23.10 17.10
N ASP A 165 -17.47 24.35 17.52
CA ASP A 165 -16.43 25.38 17.56
C ASP A 165 -15.30 25.02 18.56
N VAL A 166 -15.66 24.55 19.76
CA VAL A 166 -14.70 24.12 20.78
C VAL A 166 -13.89 22.92 20.29
N ASP A 167 -14.56 21.92 19.72
CA ASP A 167 -13.91 20.73 19.17
C ASP A 167 -13.01 21.09 17.98
N ALA A 168 -13.42 22.00 17.09
CA ALA A 168 -12.60 22.46 15.97
C ALA A 168 -11.35 23.25 16.42
N VAL A 169 -11.39 23.94 17.55
CA VAL A 169 -10.20 24.57 18.14
C VAL A 169 -9.27 23.52 18.72
N ALA A 170 -9.80 22.52 19.43
CA ALA A 170 -9.01 21.42 19.99
C ALA A 170 -8.34 20.59 18.89
N GLU A 171 -9.05 20.27 17.81
CA GLU A 171 -8.53 19.55 16.64
C GLU A 171 -7.42 20.33 15.95
N ARG A 172 -7.56 21.66 15.80
CA ARG A 172 -6.49 22.50 15.22
C ARG A 172 -5.21 22.44 16.06
N ARG A 173 -5.33 22.56 17.39
CA ARG A 173 -4.19 22.45 18.31
C ARG A 173 -3.57 21.06 18.29
N LEU A 174 -4.39 20.01 18.25
CA LEU A 174 -3.92 18.63 18.12
C LEU A 174 -3.14 18.43 16.82
N ASN A 175 -3.65 18.94 15.69
CA ASN A 175 -2.99 18.83 14.39
C ASN A 175 -1.65 19.58 14.37
N GLU A 176 -1.57 20.78 14.96
CA GLU A 176 -0.32 21.52 15.11
C GLU A 176 0.69 20.77 15.98
N ALA A 177 0.26 20.28 17.15
CA ALA A 177 1.10 19.49 18.04
C ALA A 177 1.57 18.18 17.39
N THR A 178 0.70 17.52 16.63
CA THR A 178 1.01 16.29 15.89
C THR A 178 2.06 16.56 14.82
N ARG A 179 1.93 17.64 14.04
CA ARG A 179 2.95 18.03 13.05
C ARG A 179 4.30 18.31 13.70
N HIS A 180 4.31 19.01 14.83
CA HIS A 180 5.56 19.27 15.57
C HIS A 180 6.19 17.99 16.11
N TYR A 181 5.39 17.10 16.68
CA TYR A 181 5.83 15.79 17.16
C TYR A 181 6.38 14.93 16.01
N GLU A 182 5.66 14.84 14.89
CA GLU A 182 6.09 14.12 13.70
C GLU A 182 7.42 14.66 13.15
N LEU A 183 7.57 16.00 13.09
CA LEU A 183 8.82 16.64 12.66
C LEU A 183 9.99 16.37 13.61
N GLN A 184 9.75 16.33 14.92
CA GLN A 184 10.79 16.00 15.91
C GLN A 184 11.22 14.54 15.78
N VAL A 185 10.27 13.61 15.72
CA VAL A 185 10.56 12.18 15.53
C VAL A 185 11.26 11.95 14.19
N PHE A 186 10.81 12.61 13.12
CA PHE A 186 11.46 12.57 11.82
C PHE A 186 12.89 13.12 11.88
N GLY A 187 13.11 14.28 12.51
CA GLY A 187 14.42 14.89 12.67
C GLY A 187 15.39 13.98 13.44
N LEU A 188 14.91 13.33 14.50
CA LEU A 188 15.70 12.36 15.27
C LEU A 188 16.08 11.14 14.42
N ARG A 189 15.13 10.58 13.66
CA ARG A 189 15.38 9.45 12.76
C ARG A 189 16.32 9.83 11.62
N LEU A 190 16.19 11.03 11.06
CA LEU A 190 17.10 11.55 10.03
C LEU A 190 18.52 11.71 10.60
N ALA A 191 18.64 12.27 11.81
CA ALA A 191 19.92 12.42 12.50
C ALA A 191 20.62 11.08 12.79
N LEU A 192 19.86 10.00 12.99
CA LEU A 192 20.40 8.65 13.17
C LEU A 192 20.75 7.95 11.83
N THR A 193 19.86 8.02 10.85
CA THR A 193 19.98 7.25 9.60
C THR A 193 20.95 7.86 8.60
N LEU A 194 21.05 9.19 8.54
CA LEU A 194 21.96 9.91 7.65
C LEU A 194 23.45 9.59 7.88
N PRO A 195 23.99 9.59 9.12
CA PRO A 195 25.37 9.19 9.34
C PRO A 195 25.62 7.72 9.00
N ILE A 196 24.67 6.82 9.29
CA ILE A 196 24.77 5.40 8.90
C ILE A 196 24.86 5.26 7.39
N LEU A 197 24.04 6.01 6.63
CA LEU A 197 24.07 6.02 5.17
C LEU A 197 25.39 6.57 4.62
N LEU A 198 25.90 7.66 5.20
CA LEU A 198 27.20 8.22 4.81
C LEU A 198 28.35 7.23 5.05
N VAL A 199 28.37 6.56 6.21
CA VAL A 199 29.34 5.51 6.51
C VAL A 199 29.21 4.37 5.51
N ALA A 200 27.99 3.95 5.16
CA ALA A 200 27.77 2.88 4.18
C ALA A 200 28.28 3.24 2.79
N ILE A 201 28.02 4.46 2.31
CA ILE A 201 28.52 4.96 1.02
C ILE A 201 30.06 5.02 1.03
N TRP A 202 30.65 5.54 2.10
CA TRP A 202 32.11 5.61 2.26
C TRP A 202 32.75 4.22 2.23
N LEU A 203 32.18 3.27 3.00
CA LEU A 203 32.65 1.90 3.08
C LEU A 203 32.51 1.18 1.73
N PHE A 204 31.45 1.44 0.99
CA PHE A 204 31.24 0.94 -0.36
C PHE A 204 32.27 1.47 -1.36
N ILE A 205 32.57 2.77 -1.36
CA ILE A 205 33.56 3.36 -2.27
C ILE A 205 34.97 2.82 -1.98
N ARG A 206 35.35 2.77 -0.70
CA ARG A 206 36.73 2.45 -0.30
C ARG A 206 37.01 0.94 -0.25
N TYR A 207 36.05 0.13 0.19
CA TYR A 207 36.26 -1.29 0.52
C TYR A 207 35.51 -2.29 -0.38
N ARG A 208 34.91 -1.86 -1.50
CA ARG A 208 34.26 -2.78 -2.49
C ARG A 208 35.18 -3.80 -3.18
N ARG A 209 36.48 -3.81 -2.93
CA ARG A 209 37.40 -4.87 -3.40
C ARG A 209 38.10 -5.60 -2.27
N ALA A 210 37.74 -5.32 -1.02
CA ALA A 210 38.31 -5.98 0.14
C ALA A 210 37.80 -7.42 0.28
N ARG A 211 38.56 -8.27 0.98
CA ARG A 211 38.23 -9.68 1.22
C ARG A 211 36.87 -9.88 1.92
N TYR A 212 36.45 -8.93 2.75
CA TYR A 212 35.17 -8.88 3.48
C TYR A 212 34.05 -8.18 2.71
N TRP A 213 34.11 -8.17 1.37
CA TRP A 213 33.10 -7.64 0.46
C TRP A 213 31.63 -7.96 0.84
N PRO A 214 31.28 -9.19 1.31
CA PRO A 214 29.89 -9.51 1.65
C PRO A 214 29.31 -8.62 2.75
N PHE A 215 30.11 -8.29 3.77
CA PHE A 215 29.66 -7.43 4.87
C PHE A 215 29.49 -5.97 4.43
N VAL A 216 30.34 -5.48 3.52
CA VAL A 216 30.21 -4.15 2.93
C VAL A 216 28.89 -4.03 2.16
N TYR A 217 28.54 -5.07 1.40
CA TYR A 217 27.30 -5.11 0.63
C TYR A 217 26.07 -5.30 1.53
N GLY A 218 26.18 -6.14 2.57
CA GLY A 218 25.12 -6.31 3.57
C GLY A 218 24.84 -5.01 4.34
N PHE A 219 25.89 -4.30 4.79
CA PHE A 219 25.75 -3.01 5.45
C PHE A 219 25.22 -1.92 4.51
N GLY A 220 25.65 -1.92 3.24
CA GLY A 220 25.10 -1.04 2.22
C GLY A 220 23.60 -1.27 1.96
N LEU A 221 23.19 -2.55 1.88
CA LEU A 221 21.78 -2.93 1.73
C LEU A 221 20.97 -2.54 2.96
N PHE A 222 21.49 -2.76 4.17
CA PHE A 222 20.89 -2.31 5.42
C PHE A 222 20.71 -0.79 5.42
N ALA A 223 21.74 -0.01 5.14
CA ALA A 223 21.65 1.45 5.17
C ALA A 223 20.66 2.00 4.13
N LEU A 224 20.64 1.43 2.93
CA LEU A 224 19.62 1.76 1.92
C LEU A 224 18.21 1.37 2.39
N SER A 225 18.06 0.19 2.98
CA SER A 225 16.79 -0.29 3.53
C SER A 225 16.29 0.59 4.68
N ALA A 226 17.14 0.90 5.66
CA ALA A 226 16.85 1.80 6.76
C ALA A 226 16.42 3.19 6.26
N PHE A 227 17.08 3.70 5.21
CA PHE A 227 16.68 4.96 4.59
C PHE A 227 15.32 4.84 3.87
N PHE A 228 15.11 3.86 2.98
CA PHE A 228 13.89 3.80 2.15
C PHE A 228 12.66 3.19 2.83
N ILE A 229 12.86 2.21 3.70
CA ILE A 229 11.79 1.46 4.36
C ILE A 229 11.49 2.06 5.73
N GLU A 230 12.49 2.61 6.42
CA GLU A 230 12.33 3.07 7.80
C GLU A 230 12.15 4.59 7.92
N LEU A 231 12.93 5.39 7.16
CA LEU A 231 12.85 6.86 7.22
C LEU A 231 11.72 7.42 6.35
N VAL A 232 11.63 6.96 5.09
CA VAL A 232 10.71 7.53 4.10
C VAL A 232 9.20 7.39 4.43
N PRO A 233 8.67 6.31 5.06
CA PRO A 233 7.23 6.24 5.35
C PRO A 233 6.74 7.29 6.37
N TYR A 234 7.64 7.93 7.11
CA TYR A 234 7.31 8.89 8.16
C TYR A 234 7.56 10.34 7.74
N LEU A 235 7.79 10.58 6.44
CA LEU A 235 7.94 11.92 5.91
C LEU A 235 6.54 12.52 5.70
N PRO A 236 6.16 13.59 6.42
CA PRO A 236 4.81 14.14 6.37
C PRO A 236 4.48 14.58 4.92
N ASN A 237 3.36 14.08 4.40
CA ASN A 237 2.80 14.30 3.06
C ASN A 237 3.61 13.82 1.83
N PHE A 238 4.94 13.64 1.89
CA PHE A 238 5.76 13.36 0.69
C PHE A 238 6.53 12.04 0.67
N GLY A 239 6.44 11.23 1.74
CA GLY A 239 7.18 9.97 1.84
C GLY A 239 6.95 9.00 0.68
N GLY A 240 5.69 8.78 0.32
CA GLY A 240 5.33 7.88 -0.78
C GLY A 240 5.93 8.31 -2.13
N TYR A 241 5.90 9.61 -2.44
CA TYR A 241 6.41 10.15 -3.70
C TYR A 241 7.92 10.00 -3.81
N VAL A 242 8.67 10.33 -2.74
CA VAL A 242 10.13 10.20 -2.73
C VAL A 242 10.55 8.74 -2.92
N ARG A 243 9.87 7.80 -2.24
CA ARG A 243 10.14 6.36 -2.40
C ARG A 243 9.97 5.90 -3.85
N VAL A 244 8.85 6.27 -4.46
CA VAL A 244 8.51 5.84 -5.83
C VAL A 244 9.46 6.49 -6.84
N LEU A 245 9.73 7.79 -6.72
CA LEU A 245 10.64 8.49 -7.64
C LEU A 245 12.05 7.91 -7.62
N VAL A 246 12.61 7.65 -6.43
CA VAL A 246 13.94 7.06 -6.35
C VAL A 246 13.93 5.60 -6.80
N GLY A 247 12.88 4.84 -6.51
CA GLY A 247 12.68 3.50 -7.06
C GLY A 247 12.69 3.49 -8.59
N ILE A 248 11.98 4.44 -9.21
CA ILE A 248 11.97 4.63 -10.68
C ILE A 248 13.38 4.99 -11.16
N ALA A 249 14.06 5.93 -10.52
CA ALA A 249 15.41 6.33 -10.91
C ALA A 249 16.42 5.15 -10.84
N LEU A 250 16.38 4.36 -9.76
CA LEU A 250 17.23 3.18 -9.59
C LEU A 250 16.95 2.09 -10.62
N THR A 251 15.67 1.81 -10.90
CA THR A 251 15.28 0.81 -11.90
C THR A 251 15.65 1.23 -13.32
N VAL A 252 15.44 2.49 -13.69
CA VAL A 252 15.89 3.05 -14.98
C VAL A 252 17.42 2.98 -15.09
N PHE A 253 18.15 3.39 -14.05
CA PHE A 253 19.61 3.33 -14.05
C PHE A 253 20.13 1.90 -14.16
N ALA A 254 19.58 0.96 -13.39
CA ALA A 254 19.93 -0.45 -13.46
C ALA A 254 19.64 -1.05 -14.84
N GLY A 255 18.47 -0.72 -15.42
CA GLY A 255 18.08 -1.15 -16.77
C GLY A 255 19.04 -0.63 -17.84
N LEU A 256 19.37 0.66 -17.82
CA LEU A 256 20.33 1.27 -18.76
C LEU A 256 21.73 0.66 -18.62
N TYR A 257 22.20 0.42 -17.39
CA TYR A 257 23.49 -0.21 -17.15
C TYR A 257 23.51 -1.66 -17.68
N MET A 258 22.48 -2.45 -17.38
CA MET A 258 22.35 -3.83 -17.82
C MET A 258 22.28 -3.92 -19.35
N MET A 259 21.47 -3.07 -20.01
CA MET A 259 21.44 -2.99 -21.47
C MET A 259 22.78 -2.61 -22.07
N LYS A 260 23.51 -1.64 -21.50
CA LYS A 260 24.84 -1.24 -21.98
C LYS A 260 25.85 -2.39 -21.88
N THR A 261 25.81 -3.16 -20.79
CA THR A 261 26.67 -4.34 -20.64
C THR A 261 26.33 -5.44 -21.63
N PHE A 262 25.04 -5.71 -21.86
CA PHE A 262 24.58 -6.73 -22.80
C PHE A 262 24.94 -6.36 -24.25
N ARG A 263 24.77 -5.09 -24.63
CA ARG A 263 25.16 -4.60 -25.97
C ARG A 263 26.66 -4.76 -26.21
N ARG A 264 27.50 -4.34 -25.26
CA ARG A 264 28.96 -4.53 -25.35
C ARG A 264 29.37 -6.00 -25.45
N TYR A 265 28.67 -6.88 -24.74
CA TYR A 265 28.91 -8.31 -24.81
C TYR A 265 28.51 -8.89 -26.18
N ALA A 266 27.35 -8.48 -26.71
CA ALA A 266 26.88 -8.89 -28.02
C ALA A 266 27.78 -8.40 -29.16
N GLU A 267 28.28 -7.15 -29.07
CA GLU A 267 29.22 -6.58 -30.03
C GLU A 267 30.55 -7.35 -30.07
N ARG A 268 31.14 -7.66 -28.91
CA ARG A 268 32.37 -8.47 -28.82
C ARG A 268 32.19 -9.85 -29.48
N LYS A 269 31.08 -10.53 -29.19
CA LYS A 269 30.77 -11.82 -29.82
C LYS A 269 30.57 -11.73 -31.32
N ARG A 270 29.99 -10.64 -31.83
CA ARG A 270 29.87 -10.43 -33.28
C ARG A 270 31.23 -10.28 -33.96
N LEU A 271 32.16 -9.56 -33.33
CA LEU A 271 33.53 -9.40 -33.84
C LEU A 271 34.30 -10.73 -33.82
N GLU A 272 34.20 -11.52 -32.75
CA GLU A 272 34.79 -12.87 -32.67
C GLU A 272 34.26 -13.81 -33.76
N LEU A 273 33.00 -13.66 -34.17
CA LEU A 273 32.40 -14.48 -35.22
C LEU A 273 32.87 -14.13 -36.64
N GLN A 274 33.46 -12.94 -36.85
CA GLN A 274 33.97 -12.49 -38.15
C GLN A 274 35.44 -12.88 -38.41
N GLN A 275 36.18 -13.32 -37.39
CA GLN A 275 37.58 -13.76 -37.53
C GLN A 275 37.69 -15.12 -38.23
N ASP A 276 38.87 -15.39 -38.79
CA ASP A 276 39.19 -16.62 -39.52
C ASP A 276 39.11 -17.87 -38.64
N GLN A 277 38.73 -19.00 -39.26
CA GLN A 277 38.41 -20.27 -38.58
C GLN A 277 39.61 -20.82 -37.78
N GLY A 278 40.82 -20.68 -38.32
CA GLY A 278 42.04 -21.26 -37.74
C GLY A 278 42.49 -20.56 -36.45
N GLU A 279 42.44 -19.23 -36.41
CA GLU A 279 42.80 -18.44 -35.23
C GLU A 279 41.76 -18.58 -34.12
N ARG A 280 40.48 -18.66 -34.48
CA ARG A 280 39.38 -18.86 -33.52
C ARG A 280 39.43 -20.21 -32.82
N ALA A 281 39.83 -21.27 -33.52
CA ALA A 281 40.00 -22.59 -32.91
C ALA A 281 41.12 -22.60 -31.87
N ARG A 282 42.17 -21.80 -32.06
CA ARG A 282 43.31 -21.70 -31.12
C ARG A 282 43.00 -20.82 -29.91
N ALA A 283 42.13 -19.81 -30.05
CA ALA A 283 41.72 -18.92 -28.96
C ALA A 283 40.69 -19.54 -27.98
N ILE A 284 40.10 -20.69 -28.32
CA ILE A 284 39.13 -21.37 -27.45
C ILE A 284 39.88 -22.16 -26.37
N GLY A 285 39.79 -21.67 -25.13
CA GLY A 285 40.35 -22.38 -23.98
C GLY A 285 39.75 -23.78 -23.77
N TYR A 286 40.61 -24.74 -23.41
CA TYR A 286 40.27 -26.16 -23.21
C TYR A 286 39.04 -26.37 -22.32
N GLU A 287 38.97 -25.68 -21.17
CA GLU A 287 37.84 -25.81 -20.23
C GLU A 287 36.49 -25.39 -20.85
N LYS A 288 36.49 -24.33 -21.68
CA LYS A 288 35.30 -23.85 -22.39
C LYS A 288 34.85 -24.89 -23.42
N ALA A 289 35.80 -25.53 -24.09
CA ALA A 289 35.53 -26.58 -25.08
C ALA A 289 34.88 -27.82 -24.43
N VAL A 290 35.46 -28.34 -23.34
CA VAL A 290 34.93 -29.52 -22.63
C VAL A 290 33.54 -29.25 -22.02
N ARG A 291 33.33 -28.08 -21.42
CA ARG A 291 32.02 -27.68 -20.87
C ARG A 291 30.95 -27.57 -21.96
N SER A 292 31.33 -27.09 -23.15
CA SER A 292 30.40 -26.93 -24.27
C SER A 292 30.04 -28.29 -24.87
N LEU A 293 31.00 -29.23 -24.94
CA LEU A 293 30.77 -30.63 -25.33
C LEU A 293 29.74 -31.30 -24.42
N GLY A 294 29.89 -31.21 -23.09
CA GLY A 294 28.93 -31.78 -22.13
C GLY A 294 27.52 -31.20 -22.22
N LYS A 295 27.36 -29.99 -22.78
CA LYS A 295 26.06 -29.35 -23.03
C LYS A 295 25.57 -29.47 -24.47
N LYS A 296 26.27 -30.24 -25.31
CA LYS A 296 26.04 -30.37 -26.77
C LYS A 296 25.92 -29.01 -27.50
N ARG A 297 26.75 -28.04 -27.10
CA ARG A 297 26.81 -26.70 -27.71
C ARG A 297 28.18 -26.42 -28.31
N CYS A 298 28.22 -25.60 -29.35
CA CYS A 298 29.46 -25.20 -29.99
C CYS A 298 30.23 -24.24 -29.06
N PRO A 299 31.53 -24.43 -28.81
CA PRO A 299 32.31 -23.57 -27.91
C PRO A 299 32.55 -22.15 -28.45
N SER A 300 32.32 -21.91 -29.75
CA SER A 300 32.41 -20.58 -30.35
C SER A 300 31.05 -19.87 -30.38
N CYS A 301 30.06 -20.41 -31.08
CA CYS A 301 28.77 -19.72 -31.25
C CYS A 301 27.74 -20.02 -30.15
N GLU A 302 28.03 -20.96 -29.24
CA GLU A 302 27.17 -21.41 -28.14
C GLU A 302 25.79 -21.93 -28.57
N LYS A 303 25.58 -22.16 -29.87
CA LYS A 303 24.39 -22.80 -30.41
C LYS A 303 24.53 -24.32 -30.33
N GLN A 304 23.40 -25.02 -30.24
CA GLN A 304 23.37 -26.48 -30.33
C GLN A 304 23.86 -26.91 -31.72
N TRP A 305 24.68 -27.96 -31.77
CA TRP A 305 25.25 -28.45 -33.03
C TRP A 305 24.65 -29.78 -33.50
N ASN A 306 23.85 -30.43 -32.65
CA ASN A 306 23.24 -31.74 -32.87
C ASN A 306 21.74 -31.60 -33.17
N LEU A 307 21.38 -31.18 -34.39
CA LEU A 307 19.98 -31.05 -34.84
C LEU A 307 19.45 -32.38 -35.41
N GLY A 308 19.43 -33.44 -34.59
CA GLY A 308 18.86 -34.75 -34.97
C GLY A 308 19.85 -35.89 -35.20
N GLY A 309 21.12 -35.70 -34.86
CA GLY A 309 22.14 -36.74 -34.87
C GLY A 309 23.46 -36.20 -34.31
N ASP A 310 24.28 -37.07 -33.73
CA ASP A 310 25.59 -36.66 -33.20
C ASP A 310 26.65 -36.61 -34.31
N ASP A 311 26.32 -36.81 -35.59
CA ASP A 311 27.25 -37.04 -36.72
C ASP A 311 27.91 -35.80 -37.34
N SER A 312 27.63 -34.60 -36.84
CA SER A 312 28.20 -33.39 -37.44
C SER A 312 29.67 -33.18 -37.05
N THR A 313 30.55 -33.14 -38.05
CA THR A 313 32.00 -32.86 -37.89
C THR A 313 32.27 -31.37 -37.71
N PHE A 314 31.43 -30.52 -38.31
CA PHE A 314 31.50 -29.07 -38.26
C PHE A 314 30.22 -28.47 -37.67
N CYS A 315 30.34 -27.32 -37.02
CA CYS A 315 29.19 -26.60 -36.52
C CYS A 315 28.40 -25.95 -37.67
N VAL A 316 27.13 -26.33 -37.85
CA VAL A 316 26.24 -25.78 -38.88
C VAL A 316 26.01 -24.27 -38.78
N HIS A 317 26.24 -23.67 -37.61
CA HIS A 317 25.99 -22.24 -37.39
C HIS A 317 27.21 -21.34 -37.57
N CYS A 318 28.42 -21.89 -37.45
CA CYS A 318 29.64 -21.07 -37.50
C CYS A 318 30.82 -21.71 -38.22
N GLY A 319 30.66 -22.93 -38.77
CA GLY A 319 31.68 -23.62 -39.55
C GLY A 319 32.82 -24.23 -38.73
N LEU A 320 32.86 -24.02 -37.41
CA LEU A 320 33.96 -24.52 -36.56
C LEU A 320 34.04 -26.04 -36.58
N ARG A 321 35.26 -26.58 -36.78
CA ARG A 321 35.52 -28.02 -36.67
C ARG A 321 35.37 -28.47 -35.23
N LEU A 322 34.42 -29.35 -34.96
CA LEU A 322 34.11 -29.88 -33.63
C LEU A 322 34.74 -31.27 -33.42
N PHE A 323 34.76 -32.10 -34.46
CA PHE A 323 35.28 -33.45 -34.40
C PHE A 323 36.32 -33.73 -35.48
N ASN A 324 37.20 -34.67 -35.20
CA ASN A 324 38.19 -35.21 -36.12
C ASN A 324 38.22 -36.74 -35.98
N VAL A 325 38.61 -37.40 -37.06
CA VAL A 325 38.80 -38.85 -37.08
C VAL A 325 40.29 -39.10 -36.89
N CYS A 326 40.63 -39.92 -35.89
CA CYS A 326 42.01 -40.36 -35.66
C CYS A 326 42.37 -41.50 -36.62
N GLY A 327 43.66 -41.72 -36.88
CA GLY A 327 44.14 -42.84 -37.71
C GLY A 327 43.71 -44.23 -37.21
N CYS A 328 43.28 -44.35 -35.95
CA CYS A 328 42.68 -45.57 -35.41
C CYS A 328 41.19 -45.78 -35.79
N GLY A 329 40.60 -44.88 -36.59
CA GLY A 329 39.17 -44.90 -36.96
C GLY A 329 38.24 -44.24 -35.94
N GLY A 330 38.76 -43.81 -34.78
CA GLY A 330 37.99 -43.21 -33.70
C GLY A 330 37.62 -41.75 -33.93
N ARG A 331 36.38 -41.38 -33.60
CA ARG A 331 35.90 -39.99 -33.67
C ARG A 331 36.18 -39.24 -32.38
N ASN A 332 37.11 -38.30 -32.41
CA ASN A 332 37.48 -37.48 -31.27
C ASN A 332 36.92 -36.07 -31.37
N PHE A 333 36.78 -35.43 -30.22
CA PHE A 333 36.56 -33.99 -30.16
C PHE A 333 37.88 -33.27 -30.47
N PHE A 334 37.82 -32.28 -31.35
CA PHE A 334 38.97 -31.60 -31.91
C PHE A 334 39.85 -30.94 -30.84
N PHE A 335 39.25 -30.46 -29.74
CA PHE A 335 39.94 -29.76 -28.66
C PHE A 335 40.54 -30.69 -27.58
N PHE A 336 40.39 -32.01 -27.70
CA PHE A 336 41.08 -32.93 -26.78
C PHE A 336 42.54 -33.11 -27.21
N PRO A 337 43.52 -32.94 -26.29
CA PRO A 337 44.94 -33.13 -26.60
C PRO A 337 45.26 -34.55 -27.12
N HIS A 338 44.55 -35.55 -26.59
CA HIS A 338 44.75 -36.96 -26.90
C HIS A 338 43.47 -37.62 -27.44
N CYS A 339 43.65 -38.66 -28.25
CA CYS A 339 42.55 -39.50 -28.72
C CYS A 339 41.92 -40.28 -27.55
N HIS A 340 40.58 -40.28 -27.45
CA HIS A 340 39.87 -41.01 -26.40
C HIS A 340 39.93 -42.53 -26.56
N GLN A 341 40.26 -43.04 -27.75
CA GLN A 341 40.31 -44.49 -28.04
C GLN A 341 41.73 -45.07 -27.99
N CYS A 342 42.72 -44.40 -28.59
CA CYS A 342 44.08 -44.91 -28.70
C CYS A 342 45.15 -44.06 -27.99
N GLY A 343 44.77 -42.95 -27.35
CA GLY A 343 45.68 -42.10 -26.58
C GLY A 343 46.70 -41.29 -27.39
N THR A 344 46.73 -41.41 -28.72
CA THR A 344 47.66 -40.65 -29.57
C THR A 344 47.37 -39.14 -29.49
N ALA A 345 48.44 -38.34 -29.49
CA ALA A 345 48.33 -36.88 -29.51
C ALA A 345 47.71 -36.41 -30.83
N GLN A 346 46.73 -35.50 -30.76
CA GLN A 346 45.96 -35.09 -31.93
C GLN A 346 46.55 -33.89 -32.69
N GLY A 347 47.73 -33.38 -32.28
CA GLY A 347 48.39 -32.22 -32.90
C GLY A 347 47.63 -30.89 -32.73
N ASN A 348 46.56 -30.89 -31.94
CA ASN A 348 45.69 -29.75 -31.65
C ASN A 348 45.98 -29.21 -30.25
N GLU A 349 47.25 -29.04 -29.89
CA GLU A 349 47.58 -28.41 -28.62
C GLU A 349 46.98 -27.00 -28.60
N PRO A 350 46.07 -26.70 -27.65
CA PRO A 350 45.62 -25.34 -27.46
C PRO A 350 46.86 -24.51 -27.13
N ALA A 351 47.02 -23.36 -27.79
CA ALA A 351 48.07 -22.43 -27.44
C ALA A 351 48.02 -22.20 -25.93
N ALA A 352 49.10 -22.53 -25.23
CA ALA A 352 49.20 -22.34 -23.79
C ALA A 352 48.77 -20.91 -23.47
N ALA A 353 47.83 -20.76 -22.54
CA ALA A 353 47.42 -19.46 -22.02
C ALA A 353 48.67 -18.80 -21.43
N SER A 354 49.23 -17.83 -22.15
CA SER A 354 50.23 -16.92 -21.62
C SER A 354 49.56 -16.04 -20.58
N GLU A 355 50.26 -15.86 -19.46
CA GLU A 355 49.86 -15.20 -18.21
C GLU A 355 49.32 -13.76 -18.38
#